data_AF-A0A811V6D9-F1
#
_entry.id   AF-A0A811V6D9-F1
#
_cell.length_a   1.000
_cell.length_b   1.000
_cell.length_c   1.000
_cell.angle_alpha   90.00
_cell.angle_beta   90.00
_cell.angle_gamma   90.00
#
_symmetry.space_group_name_H-M   'P 1'
#
loop_
_entity.id
_entity.type
_entity.pdbx_description
1 polymer ?
#
loop_
_entity_poly.entity_id
_entity_poly.type
_entity_poly.pdbx_seq_one_letter_code
_entity_poly.pdbx_strand_id
1 'polypeptide(L)'
;MFNPVTWDAHAFPVFFGGTKLTEDNIIISVPAIQLVYFVTADTKRQDAKGAEWEETFLKVVGKAEDSGLFKHISVSYFASRTLDHELEKNTRTVVPYFSSTFALMALLGG
;
A
#
# COMPACT_ATOMS: atom_id res chain seq x y z
N MET A 1 21.90 12.49 -7.10
CA MET A 1 23.11 12.74 -6.28
C MET A 1 24.24 13.09 -7.23
N PHE A 2 25.11 14.04 -6.87
CA PHE A 2 26.24 14.43 -7.72
C PHE A 2 27.47 13.63 -7.31
N ASN A 3 28.17 13.03 -8.28
CA ASN A 3 29.47 12.39 -8.02
C ASN A 3 30.50 13.51 -7.73
N PRO A 4 31.16 13.55 -6.57
CA PRO A 4 32.07 14.65 -6.21
C PRO A 4 33.39 14.65 -6.99
N VAL A 5 33.71 13.56 -7.71
CA VAL A 5 34.94 13.42 -8.50
C VAL A 5 34.67 13.75 -9.97
N THR A 6 33.61 13.20 -10.57
CA THR A 6 33.30 13.40 -11.99
C THR A 6 32.28 14.50 -12.26
N TRP A 7 31.60 15.01 -11.23
CA TRP A 7 30.47 15.95 -11.31
C TRP A 7 29.26 15.45 -12.10
N ASP A 8 29.20 14.16 -12.42
CA ASP A 8 28.06 13.57 -13.10
C ASP A 8 26.83 13.47 -12.21
N ALA A 9 25.69 13.93 -12.75
CA ALA A 9 24.39 13.84 -12.12
C ALA A 9 23.85 12.41 -12.26
N HIS A 10 23.92 11.65 -11.17
CA HIS A 10 23.30 10.33 -11.10
C HIS A 10 21.90 10.49 -10.51
N ALA A 11 20.87 10.32 -11.35
CA ALA A 11 19.50 10.20 -10.89
C ALA A 11 19.34 8.83 -10.22
N PHE A 12 19.27 8.80 -8.89
CA PHE A 12 18.76 7.60 -8.22
C PHE A 12 17.28 7.51 -8.54
N PRO A 13 16.82 6.40 -9.09
CA PRO A 13 15.40 6.26 -9.33
C PRO A 13 14.70 6.18 -7.96
N VAL A 14 13.78 7.11 -7.72
CA VAL A 14 13.03 7.23 -6.45
C VAL A 14 12.24 5.94 -6.12
N PHE A 15 12.13 5.03 -7.09
CA PHE A 15 11.49 3.74 -6.97
C PHE A 15 12.40 2.61 -6.42
N PHE A 16 13.69 2.85 -6.11
CA PHE A 16 14.56 1.81 -5.55
C PHE A 16 14.69 1.91 -4.03
N GLY A 17 14.38 0.82 -3.33
CA GLY A 17 14.50 0.69 -1.89
C GLY A 17 15.66 -0.21 -1.48
N GLY A 18 16.42 0.21 -0.45
CA GLY A 18 17.52 -0.58 0.13
C GLY A 18 18.75 -0.75 -0.78
N THR A 19 18.96 0.18 -1.71
CA THR A 19 20.08 0.17 -2.68
C THR A 19 21.43 -0.01 -1.99
N LYS A 20 22.23 -0.97 -2.47
CA LYS A 20 23.64 -1.15 -2.06
C LYS A 20 24.57 -0.64 -3.14
N LEU A 21 25.57 0.13 -2.74
CA LEU A 21 26.54 0.78 -3.62
C LEU A 21 27.96 0.24 -3.38
N THR A 22 28.82 0.36 -4.39
CA THR A 22 30.29 0.27 -4.22
C THR A 22 30.84 1.56 -3.62
N GLU A 23 32.12 1.55 -3.25
CA GLU A 23 32.85 2.77 -2.81
C GLU A 23 32.82 3.89 -3.88
N ASP A 24 32.80 3.50 -5.16
CA ASP A 24 32.70 4.42 -6.31
C ASP A 24 31.26 4.82 -6.66
N ASN A 25 30.29 4.59 -5.76
CA ASN A 25 28.86 4.88 -5.94
C ASN A 25 28.16 4.12 -7.08
N ILE A 26 28.64 2.92 -7.44
CA ILE A 26 28.01 2.07 -8.45
C ILE A 26 26.99 1.15 -7.78
N ILE A 27 25.78 1.04 -8.35
CA ILE A 27 24.73 0.17 -7.81
C ILE A 27 25.13 -1.30 -7.96
N ILE A 28 25.17 -2.02 -6.83
CA ILE A 28 25.44 -3.47 -6.76
C ILE A 28 24.13 -4.26 -6.71
N SER A 29 23.16 -3.78 -5.93
CA SER A 29 21.88 -4.48 -5.74
C SER A 29 20.78 -3.53 -5.27
N VAL A 30 19.54 -3.85 -5.64
CA VAL A 30 18.33 -3.18 -5.16
C VAL A 30 17.34 -4.26 -4.68
N PRO A 31 17.14 -4.42 -3.36
CA PRO A 31 16.26 -5.47 -2.83
C PRO A 31 14.76 -5.16 -2.96
N ALA A 32 14.37 -3.90 -3.14
CA ALA A 32 12.97 -3.52 -3.27
C ALA A 32 12.73 -2.50 -4.39
N ILE A 33 11.60 -2.63 -5.08
CA ILE A 33 11.15 -1.70 -6.11
C ILE A 33 9.77 -1.17 -5.69
N GLN A 34 9.56 0.14 -5.82
CA GLN A 34 8.29 0.80 -5.62
C GLN A 34 7.66 1.17 -6.95
N LEU A 35 6.40 0.79 -7.14
CA LEU A 35 5.59 1.19 -8.29
C LEU A 35 4.50 2.15 -7.81
N VAL A 36 4.40 3.32 -8.44
CA VAL A 36 3.41 4.35 -8.09
C VAL A 36 2.58 4.66 -9.33
N TYR A 37 1.27 4.54 -9.20
CA TYR A 37 0.31 4.81 -10.26
C TYR A 37 -0.51 6.03 -9.87
N PHE A 38 -0.49 7.06 -10.73
CA PHE A 38 -1.25 8.29 -10.51
C PHE A 38 -2.53 8.25 -11.34
N VAL A 39 -3.65 8.53 -10.70
CA VAL A 39 -4.96 8.61 -11.35
C VAL A 39 -5.52 10.03 -11.15
N THR A 40 -6.03 10.63 -12.22
CA THR A 40 -6.71 11.92 -12.16
C THR A 40 -8.07 11.77 -11.47
N ALA A 41 -8.43 12.72 -10.61
CA ALA A 41 -9.71 12.74 -9.88
C ALA A 41 -10.43 14.10 -9.95
N ASP A 42 -10.13 14.92 -10.98
CA ASP A 42 -10.60 16.31 -11.08
C ASP A 42 -12.12 16.42 -11.25
N THR A 43 -12.78 15.36 -11.69
CA THR A 43 -14.23 15.28 -11.88
C THR A 43 -14.80 14.06 -11.16
N LYS A 44 -16.08 14.12 -10.76
CA LYS A 44 -16.78 12.96 -10.14
C LYS A 44 -16.69 11.68 -10.97
N ARG A 45 -16.69 11.80 -12.30
CA ARG A 45 -16.56 10.65 -13.22
C ARG A 45 -15.15 10.06 -13.18
N GLN A 46 -14.13 10.90 -13.17
CA GLN A 46 -12.74 10.47 -13.05
C GLN A 46 -12.47 9.83 -11.69
N ASP A 47 -12.98 10.44 -10.62
CA ASP A 47 -12.88 9.90 -9.26
C ASP A 47 -13.54 8.51 -9.15
N ALA A 48 -14.77 8.34 -9.65
CA ALA A 48 -15.45 7.05 -9.67
C ALA A 48 -14.67 5.98 -10.45
N LYS A 49 -14.12 6.34 -11.62
CA LYS A 49 -13.32 5.43 -12.43
C LYS A 49 -11.98 5.09 -11.76
N GLY A 50 -11.37 6.05 -11.07
CA GLY A 50 -10.15 5.82 -10.29
C GLY A 50 -10.40 4.88 -9.12
N ALA A 51 -11.51 5.04 -8.42
CA ALA A 51 -11.94 4.14 -7.36
C ALA A 51 -12.10 2.69 -7.84
N GLU A 52 -12.79 2.50 -8.98
CA GLU A 52 -12.96 1.17 -9.59
C GLU A 52 -11.62 0.56 -9.99
N TRP A 53 -10.70 1.36 -10.53
CA TRP A 53 -9.35 0.92 -10.86
C TRP A 53 -8.56 0.50 -9.62
N GLU A 54 -8.60 1.30 -8.54
CA GLU A 54 -7.93 1.00 -7.27
C GLU A 54 -8.45 -0.33 -6.69
N GLU A 55 -9.78 -0.49 -6.59
CA GLU A 55 -10.39 -1.72 -6.07
C GLU A 55 -10.02 -2.95 -6.91
N THR A 56 -10.07 -2.80 -8.24
CA THR A 56 -9.71 -3.89 -9.17
C THR A 56 -8.23 -4.25 -9.04
N PHE A 57 -7.36 -3.26 -8.91
CA PHE A 57 -5.92 -3.48 -8.73
C PHE A 57 -5.64 -4.27 -7.45
N LEU A 58 -6.18 -3.83 -6.31
CA LEU A 58 -6.03 -4.53 -5.02
C LEU A 58 -6.52 -5.97 -5.11
N LYS A 59 -7.68 -6.20 -5.75
CA LYS A 59 -8.24 -7.54 -5.94
C LYS A 59 -7.36 -8.45 -6.80
N VAL A 60 -6.83 -7.94 -7.91
CA VAL A 60 -6.00 -8.73 -8.83
C VAL A 60 -4.65 -9.06 -8.19
N VAL A 61 -4.01 -8.08 -7.55
CA VAL A 61 -2.71 -8.29 -6.90
C VAL A 61 -2.85 -9.19 -5.67
N GLY A 62 -3.86 -8.97 -4.83
CA GLY A 62 -4.13 -9.85 -3.68
C GLY A 62 -4.41 -11.29 -4.11
N LYS A 63 -5.18 -11.50 -5.19
CA LYS A 63 -5.38 -12.85 -5.74
C LYS A 63 -4.07 -13.48 -6.23
N ALA A 64 -3.19 -12.70 -6.85
CA ALA A 64 -1.88 -13.19 -7.31
C ALA A 64 -0.98 -13.59 -6.12
N GLU A 65 -1.03 -12.83 -5.02
CA GLU A 65 -0.35 -13.17 -3.76
C GLU A 65 -0.93 -14.44 -3.13
N ASP A 66 -2.25 -14.50 -2.91
CA ASP A 66 -2.95 -15.63 -2.31
C ASP A 66 -2.78 -16.94 -3.10
N SER A 67 -2.71 -16.85 -4.43
CA SER A 67 -2.50 -18.00 -5.31
C SER A 67 -1.05 -18.49 -5.35
N GLY A 68 -0.13 -17.81 -4.66
CA GLY A 68 1.29 -18.15 -4.66
C GLY A 68 1.98 -17.91 -6.00
N LEU A 69 1.44 -17.02 -6.84
CA LEU A 69 2.06 -16.65 -8.12
C LEU A 69 3.46 -16.06 -7.87
N PHE A 70 3.60 -15.26 -6.81
CA PHE A 70 4.87 -14.68 -6.38
C PHE A 70 5.58 -15.56 -5.34
N LYS A 71 6.28 -16.60 -5.80
CA LYS A 71 6.96 -17.56 -4.90
C LYS A 71 8.18 -17.01 -4.15
N HIS A 72 8.85 -16.03 -4.73
CA HIS A 72 10.12 -15.48 -4.24
C HIS A 72 10.11 -13.96 -4.10
N ILE A 73 8.94 -13.35 -4.32
CA ILE A 73 8.77 -11.90 -4.32
C ILE A 73 7.68 -11.61 -3.30
N SER A 74 7.99 -10.78 -2.30
CA SER A 74 6.99 -10.23 -1.41
C SER A 74 6.45 -8.95 -2.03
N VAL A 75 5.12 -8.79 -2.02
CA VAL A 75 4.45 -7.63 -2.58
C VAL A 75 3.70 -6.93 -1.45
N SER A 76 3.76 -5.61 -1.41
CA SER A 76 2.92 -4.80 -0.54
C SER A 76 2.31 -3.69 -1.37
N TYR A 77 1.01 -3.45 -1.17
CA TYR A 77 0.23 -2.52 -1.98
C TYR A 77 -0.63 -1.65 -1.08
N PHE A 78 -0.84 -0.41 -1.52
CA PHE A 78 -1.67 0.57 -0.83
C PHE A 78 -2.35 1.43 -1.89
N ALA A 79 -3.66 1.63 -1.75
CA ALA A 79 -4.43 2.58 -2.54
C ALA A 79 -4.96 3.70 -1.63
N SER A 80 -5.27 4.87 -2.20
CA SER A 80 -5.63 6.07 -1.43
C SER A 80 -6.78 5.82 -0.44
N ARG A 81 -7.75 4.97 -0.81
CA ARG A 81 -8.94 4.62 -0.01
C ARG A 81 -8.79 3.38 0.86
N THR A 82 -7.61 2.76 0.90
CA THR A 82 -7.36 1.54 1.70
C THR A 82 -7.56 1.81 3.18
N LEU A 83 -7.08 2.96 3.67
CA LEU A 83 -7.24 3.36 5.07
C LEU A 83 -8.72 3.53 5.44
N ASP A 84 -9.51 4.18 4.58
CA ASP A 84 -10.94 4.41 4.82
C ASP A 84 -11.70 3.07 4.88
N HIS A 85 -11.43 2.16 3.95
CA HIS A 85 -12.02 0.83 3.94
C HIS A 85 -11.60 -0.03 5.15
N GLU A 86 -10.34 0.02 5.57
CA GLU A 86 -9.85 -0.70 6.75
C GLU A 86 -10.45 -0.14 8.04
N LEU A 87 -10.57 1.18 8.17
CA LEU A 87 -11.22 1.84 9.31
C LEU A 87 -12.72 1.52 9.36
N GLU A 88 -13.43 1.55 8.23
CA GLU A 88 -14.85 1.20 8.18
C GLU A 88 -15.07 -0.27 8.57
N LYS A 89 -14.27 -1.19 8.03
CA LYS A 89 -14.37 -2.63 8.34
C LYS A 89 -14.10 -2.91 9.82
N ASN A 90 -13.07 -2.29 10.40
CA ASN A 90 -12.77 -2.42 11.82
C ASN A 90 -13.89 -1.84 12.69
N THR A 91 -14.44 -0.68 12.32
CA THR A 91 -15.56 -0.05 13.05
C THR A 91 -16.82 -0.92 13.02
N ARG A 92 -17.21 -1.45 11.86
CA ARG A 92 -18.37 -2.36 11.74
C ARG A 92 -18.20 -3.65 12.54
N THR A 93 -16.98 -4.16 12.64
CA THR A 93 -16.69 -5.40 13.40
C THR A 93 -16.81 -5.18 14.91
N VAL A 94 -16.49 -3.99 15.40
CA VAL A 94 -16.41 -3.69 16.84
C VAL A 94 -17.76 -3.29 17.44
N VAL A 95 -18.68 -2.70 16.67
CA VAL A 95 -20.01 -2.26 17.15
C VAL A 95 -20.84 -3.39 17.79
N PRO A 96 -20.97 -4.60 17.20
CA PRO A 96 -21.74 -5.69 17.81
C PRO A 96 -21.23 -6.09 19.20
N TYR A 97 -19.91 -6.11 19.40
CA TYR A 97 -19.30 -6.47 20.69
C TYR A 97 -19.62 -5.42 21.78
N PHE A 98 -19.59 -4.14 21.43
CA PHE A 98 -20.02 -3.08 22.36
C PHE A 98 -21.49 -3.24 22.75
N SER A 99 -22.38 -3.47 21.78
CA SER A 99 -23.81 -3.66 22.04
C SER A 99 -24.08 -4.86 22.95
N SER A 100 -23.43 -6.00 22.70
CA SER A 100 -23.56 -7.18 23.56
C SER A 100 -23.03 -6.94 24.97
N THR A 101 -21.94 -6.20 25.12
CA THR A 101 -21.37 -5.87 26.43
C THR A 101 -22.34 -5.01 27.24
N PHE A 102 -22.94 -3.97 26.63
CA PHE A 102 -23.96 -3.15 27.30
C PHE A 102 -25.20 -3.93 27.66
N ALA A 103 -25.67 -4.82 26.78
CA ALA A 103 -26.80 -5.71 27.07
C ALA A 103 -26.51 -6.63 28.26
N LEU A 104 -25.31 -7.22 28.33
CA LEU A 104 -24.89 -8.07 29.46
C LEU A 104 -24.78 -7.27 30.76
N MET A 105 -24.22 -6.06 30.73
CA MET A 105 -24.14 -5.19 31.91
C MET A 105 -25.52 -4.82 32.43
N ALA A 106 -26.48 -4.53 31.54
CA ALA A 106 -27.86 -4.24 31.94
C ALA A 106 -28.61 -5.45 32.49
N LEU A 107 -28.34 -6.65 31.97
CA LEU A 107 -29.00 -7.89 32.40
C LEU A 107 -28.41 -8.48 33.69
N LEU A 108 -27.11 -8.30 33.94
CA LEU A 108 -26.40 -8.90 35.07
C LEU A 108 -26.10 -7.90 36.19
N GLY A 109 -26.08 -6.60 35.88
CA GLY A 109 -25.77 -5.52 36.81
C GLY A 109 -26.97 -4.69 37.27
N GLY A 110 -28.19 -5.06 36.85
CA GLY A 110 -29.46 -4.47 37.30
C GLY A 110 -30.15 -5.30 38.37
#